data_AF-A0AAN4ZQ41-F1
#
_entry.id   AF-A0AAN4ZQ41-F1
#
_cell.length_a   1.000
_cell.length_b   1.000
_cell.length_c   1.000
_cell.angle_alpha   90.00
_cell.angle_beta   90.00
_cell.angle_gamma   90.00
#
_symmetry.space_group_name_H-M   'P 1'
#
loop_
_entity.id
_entity.type
_entity.pdbx_description
1 polymer ?
#
loop_
_entity_poly.entity_id
_entity_poly.type
_entity_poly.pdbx_seq_one_letter_code
_entity_poly.pdbx_strand_id
1 'polypeptide(L)'
;MRKFYHRRGKRIRPSDRHLVFQFFLSTIAGSWIVIFSLFHLSFFYRAHWQLEQIKEYFTRPYSLFTVVLATLLCLILFYLFYRYRYDLYKSLTHRQKLARMVLENGWYETKQVEELQFFEDSSAKTKEKIRFFPRIYYRLDKGLIHIFVEITLGKYQDQLLTLERKLESGLYCELVEKELQDSFVEYTLLYDTIANRISIDEVTVYEGKMKLMKNLYWSFDSLPHMLIAGGTGGGKTYFILTVIEALLKTEAELFILDPKNADLADLNTIMDNVFYQKEEIATCIDDFYERMMARNQEMKNMPNYKTGENYAYLGLAPNFLIFDEYVAFFEMLTTKESMAILNKLKQIVMLGRQSGFFLVLACQRPDAKYLQDGIRDQCATCF
;
A
#
# COMPACT_ATOMS: atom_id res chain seq x y z
N MET A 1 -21.26 6.33 13.38
CA MET A 1 -21.04 7.29 12.26
C MET A 1 -19.91 8.30 12.49
N ARG A 2 -19.75 8.97 13.64
CA ARG A 2 -18.68 10.00 13.84
C ARG A 2 -17.23 9.48 13.80
N LYS A 3 -16.96 8.23 14.21
CA LYS A 3 -15.61 7.62 14.14
C LYS A 3 -15.13 7.35 12.70
N PHE A 4 -16.05 7.19 11.74
CA PHE A 4 -15.74 6.85 10.35
C PHE A 4 -15.20 8.05 9.56
N TYR A 5 -15.75 9.24 9.78
CA TYR A 5 -15.32 10.47 9.10
C TYR A 5 -13.86 10.84 9.41
N HIS A 6 -13.37 10.53 10.62
CA HIS A 6 -11.99 10.83 11.00
C HIS A 6 -10.96 9.93 10.32
N ARG A 7 -11.34 8.74 9.83
CA ARG A 7 -10.41 7.82 9.16
C ARG A 7 -10.19 8.14 7.68
N ARG A 8 -11.13 8.79 6.99
CA ARG A 8 -11.11 8.91 5.51
C ARG A 8 -10.03 9.85 4.95
N GLY A 9 -9.44 10.72 5.78
CA GLY A 9 -8.37 11.63 5.35
C GLY A 9 -8.87 12.93 4.72
N LYS A 10 -8.08 13.54 3.84
CA LYS A 10 -8.38 14.86 3.24
C LYS A 10 -9.21 14.73 1.97
N ARG A 11 -10.37 15.39 1.93
CA ARG A 11 -11.24 15.44 0.74
C ARG A 11 -10.57 16.19 -0.40
N ILE A 12 -10.62 15.62 -1.59
CA ILE A 12 -10.15 16.22 -2.83
C ILE A 12 -11.20 17.18 -3.37
N ARG A 13 -10.76 18.37 -3.79
CA ARG A 13 -11.63 19.44 -4.30
C ARG A 13 -11.23 19.85 -5.72
N PRO A 14 -12.13 20.44 -6.52
CA PRO A 14 -11.77 20.98 -7.83
C PRO A 14 -10.63 22.02 -7.77
N SER A 15 -10.57 22.81 -6.70
CA SER A 15 -9.49 23.77 -6.44
C SER A 15 -8.12 23.12 -6.31
N ASP A 16 -8.05 21.83 -6.00
CA ASP A 16 -6.79 21.12 -5.75
C ASP A 16 -5.95 20.95 -7.03
N ARG A 17 -6.46 21.32 -8.23
CA ARG A 17 -5.71 21.32 -9.51
C ARG A 17 -4.37 22.06 -9.44
N HIS A 18 -4.30 23.10 -8.62
CA HIS A 18 -3.11 23.93 -8.40
C HIS A 18 -2.66 23.90 -6.92
N LEU A 19 -3.04 22.86 -6.18
CA LEU A 19 -2.85 22.77 -4.73
C LEU A 19 -1.39 22.98 -4.31
N VAL A 20 -0.44 22.37 -5.02
CA VAL A 20 0.99 22.46 -4.68
C VAL A 20 1.48 23.90 -4.83
N PHE A 21 1.15 24.53 -5.95
CA PHE A 21 1.52 25.92 -6.22
C PHE A 21 0.88 26.87 -5.21
N GLN A 22 -0.42 26.74 -4.96
CA GLN A 22 -1.14 27.60 -4.00
C GLN A 22 -0.62 27.42 -2.57
N PHE A 23 -0.32 26.19 -2.15
CA PHE A 23 0.23 25.92 -0.83
C PHE A 23 1.61 26.56 -0.65
N PHE A 24 2.51 26.39 -1.61
CA PHE A 24 3.84 26.97 -1.49
C PHE A 24 3.83 28.50 -1.63
N LEU A 25 3.05 29.05 -2.56
CA LEU A 25 2.90 30.49 -2.71
C LEU A 25 2.36 31.12 -1.42
N SER A 26 1.30 30.54 -0.84
CA SER A 26 0.71 31.06 0.41
C SER A 26 1.64 30.90 1.61
N THR A 27 2.35 29.77 1.71
CA THR A 27 3.29 29.53 2.82
C THR A 27 4.50 30.45 2.73
N ILE A 28 5.10 30.59 1.54
CA ILE A 28 6.24 31.49 1.31
C ILE A 28 5.81 32.93 1.54
N ALA A 29 4.72 33.39 0.90
CA ALA A 29 4.24 34.76 1.06
C ALA A 29 3.87 35.06 2.51
N GLY A 30 3.18 34.14 3.19
CA GLY A 30 2.83 34.30 4.61
C GLY A 30 4.06 34.36 5.51
N SER A 31 5.03 33.47 5.31
CA SER A 31 6.29 33.49 6.08
C SER A 31 7.09 34.78 5.82
N TRP A 32 7.12 35.25 4.58
CA TRP A 32 7.80 36.48 4.20
C TRP A 32 7.15 37.70 4.83
N ILE A 33 5.81 37.80 4.78
CA ILE A 33 5.07 38.89 5.41
C ILE A 33 5.35 38.92 6.91
N VAL A 34 5.32 37.77 7.60
CA VAL A 34 5.59 37.70 9.04
C VAL A 34 7.01 38.17 9.35
N ILE A 35 8.02 37.65 8.65
CA ILE A 35 9.43 38.01 8.88
C ILE A 35 9.66 39.49 8.58
N PHE A 36 9.12 39.98 7.46
CA PHE A 36 9.23 41.37 7.05
C PHE A 36 8.55 42.31 8.07
N SER A 37 7.33 41.98 8.51
CA SER A 37 6.61 42.75 9.51
C SER A 37 7.35 42.83 10.85
N LEU A 38 8.07 41.78 11.26
CA LEU A 38 8.89 41.81 12.48
C LEU A 38 10.03 42.84 12.38
N PHE A 39 10.69 42.96 11.23
CA PHE A 39 11.76 43.96 11.01
C PHE A 39 11.23 45.39 10.97
N HIS A 40 10.00 45.61 10.50
CA HIS A 40 9.42 46.95 10.32
C HIS A 40 8.35 47.32 11.36
N LEU A 41 8.24 46.55 12.44
CA LEU A 41 7.18 46.69 13.46
C LEU A 41 7.19 48.07 14.14
N SER A 42 8.38 48.60 14.40
CA SER A 42 8.58 49.94 14.97
C SER A 42 8.10 51.06 14.05
N PHE A 43 8.24 50.89 12.73
CA PHE A 43 7.75 51.82 11.73
C PHE A 43 6.23 51.74 11.61
N PHE A 44 5.66 50.54 11.52
CA PHE A 44 4.20 50.37 11.45
C PHE A 44 3.46 50.95 12.66
N TYR A 45 4.07 50.92 13.86
CA TYR A 45 3.48 51.51 15.06
C TYR A 45 3.53 53.05 15.09
N ARG A 46 4.56 53.66 14.50
CA ARG A 46 4.81 55.11 14.56
C ARG A 46 4.39 55.86 13.29
N ALA A 47 4.09 55.17 12.20
CA ALA A 47 3.84 55.79 10.91
C ALA A 47 2.47 56.49 10.84
N HIS A 48 2.45 57.70 10.29
CA HIS A 48 1.22 58.46 10.00
C HIS A 48 0.64 58.18 8.60
N TRP A 49 1.04 57.08 7.96
CA TRP A 49 0.55 56.56 6.67
C TRP A 49 0.54 57.57 5.50
N GLN A 50 1.51 58.50 5.49
CA GLN A 50 1.73 59.41 4.36
C GLN A 50 2.67 58.81 3.30
N LEU A 51 2.36 58.99 2.02
CA LEU A 51 3.08 58.36 0.90
C LEU A 51 4.57 58.73 0.86
N GLU A 52 4.92 59.99 1.13
CA GLU A 52 6.32 60.45 1.08
C GLU A 52 7.17 59.86 2.21
N GLN A 53 6.61 59.78 3.42
CA GLN A 53 7.28 59.15 4.57
C GLN A 53 7.55 57.66 4.33
N ILE A 54 6.61 56.95 3.70
CA ILE A 54 6.76 55.54 3.32
C ILE A 54 7.90 55.39 2.32
N LYS A 55 7.92 56.23 1.27
CA LYS A 55 8.98 56.19 0.25
C LYS A 55 10.36 56.43 0.85
N GLU A 56 10.51 57.45 1.70
CA GLU A 56 11.80 57.78 2.31
C GLU A 56 12.30 56.69 3.27
N TYR A 57 11.39 56.01 3.98
CA TYR A 57 11.75 54.92 4.87
C TYR A 57 12.23 53.67 4.11
N PHE A 58 11.52 53.27 3.05
CA PHE A 58 11.83 52.07 2.27
C PHE A 58 13.03 52.24 1.32
N THR A 59 13.46 53.47 1.01
CA THR A 59 14.70 53.73 0.25
C THR A 59 15.98 53.66 1.10
N ARG A 60 15.86 53.59 2.43
CA ARG A 60 17.04 53.47 3.31
C ARG A 60 17.76 52.14 3.10
N PRO A 61 19.10 52.11 3.20
CA PRO A 61 19.89 50.88 3.03
C PRO A 61 19.49 49.78 4.02
N TYR A 62 19.06 50.16 5.24
CA TYR A 62 18.51 49.22 6.22
C TYR A 62 17.29 48.45 5.67
N SER A 63 16.36 49.13 5.02
CA SER A 63 15.14 48.50 4.51
C SER A 63 15.40 47.59 3.31
N LEU A 64 16.37 47.93 2.48
CA LEU A 64 16.80 47.05 1.39
C LEU A 64 17.47 45.79 1.94
N PHE A 65 18.30 45.94 2.97
CA PHE A 65 18.94 44.82 3.66
C PHE A 65 17.92 43.87 4.32
N THR A 66 16.89 44.40 4.99
CA THR A 66 15.85 43.57 5.63
C THR A 66 15.02 42.79 4.62
N VAL A 67 14.76 43.35 3.42
CA VAL A 67 14.09 42.61 2.33
C VAL A 67 14.94 41.42 1.87
N VAL A 68 16.25 41.63 1.64
CA VAL A 68 17.18 40.56 1.22
C VAL A 68 17.33 39.50 2.32
N LEU A 69 17.42 39.91 3.58
CA LEU A 69 17.53 38.99 4.70
C LEU A 69 16.23 38.17 4.88
N ALA A 70 15.06 38.81 4.75
CA ALA A 70 13.77 38.14 4.84
C ALA A 70 13.57 37.10 3.73
N THR A 71 13.96 37.41 2.50
CA THR A 71 13.90 36.44 1.39
C THR A 71 14.83 35.26 1.61
N LEU A 72 16.08 35.50 2.06
CA LEU A 72 17.03 34.43 2.37
C LEU A 72 16.53 33.50 3.49
N LEU A 73 15.97 34.06 4.56
CA LEU A 73 15.37 33.28 5.65
C LEU A 73 14.17 32.44 5.16
N CYS A 74 13.32 33.01 4.30
CA CYS A 74 12.21 32.27 3.70
C CYS A 74 12.68 31.10 2.83
N LEU A 75 13.74 31.29 2.04
CA LEU A 75 14.33 30.22 1.22
C LEU A 75 14.90 29.09 2.09
N ILE A 76 15.57 29.42 3.20
CA ILE A 76 16.06 28.43 4.17
C ILE A 76 14.90 27.66 4.79
N LEU A 77 13.85 28.34 5.27
CA LEU A 77 12.66 27.71 5.83
C LEU A 77 11.96 26.80 4.81
N PHE A 78 11.87 27.23 3.55
CA PHE A 78 11.33 26.43 2.46
C PHE A 78 12.17 25.17 2.20
N TYR A 79 13.50 25.30 2.15
CA TYR A 79 14.40 24.16 1.98
C TYR A 79 14.28 23.16 3.15
N LEU A 80 14.25 23.66 4.38
CA LEU A 80 14.05 22.82 5.57
C LEU A 80 12.68 22.14 5.54
N PHE A 81 11.62 22.85 5.15
CA PHE A 81 10.29 22.27 4.99
C PHE A 81 10.30 21.14 3.96
N TYR A 82 10.90 21.36 2.79
CA TYR A 82 11.01 20.35 1.74
C TYR A 82 11.76 19.10 2.24
N ARG A 83 12.83 19.27 3.03
CA ARG A 83 13.66 18.18 3.56
C ARG A 83 12.98 17.42 4.70
N TYR A 84 12.34 18.10 5.65
CA TYR A 84 11.78 17.47 6.86
C TYR A 84 10.31 17.06 6.72
N ARG A 85 9.56 17.61 5.76
CA ARG A 85 8.12 17.34 5.56
C ARG A 85 7.84 16.73 4.19
N TYR A 86 8.68 15.78 3.78
CA TYR A 86 8.56 15.08 2.51
C TYR A 86 7.17 14.45 2.28
N ASP A 87 6.64 13.76 3.29
CA ASP A 87 5.31 13.12 3.23
C ASP A 87 4.18 14.13 3.00
N LEU A 88 4.29 15.32 3.59
CA LEU A 88 3.29 16.37 3.40
C LEU A 88 3.34 16.91 1.98
N TYR A 89 4.55 17.19 1.45
CA TYR A 89 4.73 17.60 0.06
C TYR A 89 4.15 16.55 -0.90
N LYS A 90 4.47 15.27 -0.69
CA LYS A 90 3.95 14.17 -1.50
C LYS A 90 2.44 14.05 -1.43
N SER A 91 1.86 14.12 -0.24
CA SER A 91 0.40 14.15 -0.08
C SER A 91 -0.26 15.28 -0.88
N LEU A 92 0.34 16.48 -0.95
CA LEU A 92 -0.16 17.57 -1.77
C LEU A 92 -0.06 17.25 -3.27
N THR A 93 1.06 16.70 -3.72
CA THR A 93 1.24 16.32 -5.13
C THR A 93 0.25 15.24 -5.58
N HIS A 94 0.01 14.22 -4.75
CA HIS A 94 -0.93 13.14 -5.07
C HIS A 94 -2.37 13.67 -5.13
N ARG A 95 -2.78 14.49 -4.16
CA ARG A 95 -4.09 15.15 -4.19
C ARG A 95 -4.28 16.03 -5.42
N GLN A 96 -3.25 16.77 -5.82
CA GLN A 96 -3.29 17.56 -7.05
C GLN A 96 -3.45 16.69 -8.30
N LYS A 97 -2.69 15.59 -8.41
CA LYS A 97 -2.81 14.63 -9.51
C LYS A 97 -4.20 14.00 -9.60
N LEU A 98 -4.75 13.59 -8.46
CA LEU A 98 -6.10 13.01 -8.38
C LEU A 98 -7.18 14.04 -8.76
N ALA A 99 -7.04 15.29 -8.32
CA ALA A 99 -7.95 16.36 -8.75
C ALA A 99 -7.88 16.60 -10.27
N ARG A 100 -6.66 16.63 -10.83
CA ARG A 100 -6.45 16.74 -12.28
C ARG A 100 -7.04 15.56 -13.03
N MET A 101 -6.85 14.34 -12.55
CA MET A 101 -7.43 13.15 -13.15
C MET A 101 -8.95 13.27 -13.28
N VAL A 102 -9.66 13.66 -12.22
CA VAL A 102 -11.13 13.83 -12.26
C VAL A 102 -11.54 14.90 -13.27
N LEU A 103 -10.82 16.03 -13.32
CA LEU A 103 -11.12 17.14 -14.22
C LEU A 103 -10.79 16.81 -15.69
N GLU A 104 -9.63 16.23 -15.96
CA GLU A 104 -9.16 15.90 -17.31
C GLU A 104 -9.97 14.75 -17.94
N ASN A 105 -10.47 13.82 -17.13
CA ASN A 105 -11.37 12.75 -17.60
C ASN A 105 -12.86 13.19 -17.64
N GLY A 106 -13.20 14.44 -17.26
CA GLY A 106 -14.57 14.93 -17.30
C GLY A 106 -15.54 14.24 -16.32
N TRP A 107 -15.03 13.73 -15.20
CA TRP A 107 -15.81 13.02 -14.17
C TRP A 107 -16.47 13.99 -13.18
N TYR A 108 -17.17 14.99 -13.70
CA TYR A 108 -17.86 16.02 -12.92
C TYR A 108 -19.03 16.57 -13.72
N GLU A 109 -20.01 17.18 -13.04
CA GLU A 109 -21.14 17.82 -13.70
C GLU A 109 -21.07 19.33 -13.52
N THR A 110 -21.36 20.08 -14.59
CA THR A 110 -21.43 21.55 -14.58
C THR A 110 -22.88 22.01 -14.62
N LYS A 111 -23.10 23.21 -14.08
CA LYS A 111 -24.31 23.99 -14.27
C LYS A 111 -23.88 25.38 -14.74
N GLN A 112 -24.52 25.87 -15.80
CA GLN A 112 -24.33 27.26 -16.22
C GLN A 112 -24.98 28.17 -15.18
N VAL A 113 -24.22 29.14 -14.70
CA VAL A 113 -24.70 30.16 -13.78
C VAL A 113 -24.43 31.51 -14.44
N GLU A 114 -25.47 32.32 -14.54
CA GLU A 114 -25.36 33.72 -14.96
C GLU A 114 -24.66 34.49 -13.83
N GLU A 115 -23.56 35.16 -14.17
CA GLU A 115 -22.82 35.99 -13.22
C GLU A 115 -23.61 37.29 -12.97
N LEU A 116 -23.82 37.64 -11.70
CA LEU A 116 -24.54 38.85 -11.30
C LEU A 116 -23.85 40.08 -11.89
N GLN A 117 -24.61 40.83 -12.71
CA GLN A 117 -24.16 42.06 -13.36
C GLN A 117 -23.81 43.12 -12.31
N PHE A 118 -22.53 43.46 -12.18
CA PHE A 118 -22.08 44.57 -11.33
C PHE A 118 -21.85 45.87 -12.14
N PHE A 119 -21.79 45.78 -13.48
CA PHE A 119 -21.61 46.90 -14.40
C PHE A 119 -22.41 46.66 -15.70
N GLU A 120 -23.14 47.66 -16.19
CA GLU A 120 -24.09 47.54 -17.32
C GLU A 120 -23.41 47.35 -18.70
N ASP A 121 -22.11 47.65 -18.85
CA ASP A 121 -21.44 47.75 -20.16
C ASP A 121 -20.64 46.49 -20.58
N SER A 122 -20.94 45.30 -20.05
CA SER A 122 -20.23 44.07 -20.42
C SER A 122 -21.18 42.97 -20.88
N SER A 123 -20.86 42.32 -22.00
CA SER A 123 -21.62 41.17 -22.51
C SER A 123 -21.73 40.08 -21.44
N ALA A 124 -22.94 39.55 -21.25
CA ALA A 124 -23.22 38.53 -20.24
C ALA A 124 -22.32 37.30 -20.47
N LYS A 125 -21.34 37.11 -19.58
CA LYS A 125 -20.49 35.91 -19.58
C LYS A 125 -21.19 34.84 -18.77
N THR A 126 -21.66 33.80 -19.44
CA THR A 126 -22.11 32.56 -18.77
C THR A 126 -20.89 31.84 -18.22
N LYS A 127 -20.88 31.57 -16.91
CA LYS A 127 -19.79 30.86 -16.25
C LYS A 127 -20.25 29.46 -15.87
N GLU A 128 -19.50 28.46 -16.28
CA GLU A 128 -19.76 27.09 -15.87
C GLU A 128 -19.28 26.88 -14.43
N LYS A 129 -20.21 26.50 -13.55
CA LYS A 129 -19.90 26.14 -12.16
C LYS A 129 -20.07 24.64 -11.99
N ILE A 130 -19.07 23.98 -11.42
CA ILE A 130 -19.14 22.55 -11.10
C ILE A 130 -20.22 22.34 -10.03
N ARG A 131 -21.28 21.62 -10.38
CA ARG A 131 -22.38 21.23 -9.50
C ARG A 131 -22.04 19.97 -8.72
N PHE A 132 -21.49 18.97 -9.40
CA PHE A 132 -21.12 17.69 -8.82
C PHE A 132 -19.65 17.41 -9.06
N PHE A 133 -18.96 17.00 -8.00
CA PHE A 133 -17.60 16.49 -8.03
C PHE A 133 -17.53 15.26 -7.11
N PRO A 134 -16.99 14.13 -7.58
CA PRO A 134 -16.99 12.88 -6.83
C PRO A 134 -16.27 13.06 -5.50
N ARG A 135 -16.82 12.47 -4.44
CA ARG A 135 -16.19 12.54 -3.11
C ARG A 135 -15.05 11.53 -3.04
N ILE A 136 -13.87 12.03 -3.35
CA ILE A 136 -12.61 11.31 -3.19
C ILE A 136 -11.88 11.83 -1.96
N TYR A 137 -11.35 10.94 -1.13
CA TYR A 137 -10.52 11.28 0.01
C TYR A 137 -9.15 10.62 -0.12
N TYR A 138 -8.12 11.33 0.34
CA TYR A 138 -6.73 10.88 0.31
C TYR A 138 -6.13 10.89 1.71
N ARG A 139 -5.44 9.80 2.08
CA ARG A 139 -4.63 9.68 3.29
C ARG A 139 -3.31 9.01 2.96
N LEU A 140 -2.21 9.51 3.53
CA LEU A 140 -0.92 8.84 3.54
C LEU A 140 -0.61 8.51 5.00
N ASP A 141 -0.46 7.24 5.33
CA ASP A 141 -0.11 6.77 6.67
C ASP A 141 0.88 5.62 6.56
N LYS A 142 2.02 5.72 7.27
CA LYS A 142 3.07 4.69 7.30
C LYS A 142 3.38 4.10 5.91
N GLY A 143 3.68 4.94 4.91
CA GLY A 143 4.02 4.48 3.56
C GLY A 143 2.87 3.84 2.75
N LEU A 144 1.66 3.75 3.30
CA LEU A 144 0.46 3.33 2.59
C LEU A 144 -0.39 4.53 2.20
N ILE A 145 -0.80 4.55 0.93
CA ILE A 145 -1.75 5.51 0.39
C ILE A 145 -3.13 4.88 0.46
N HIS A 146 -4.06 5.55 1.15
CA HIS A 146 -5.47 5.17 1.15
C HIS A 146 -6.26 6.19 0.34
N ILE A 147 -6.96 5.70 -0.68
CA ILE A 147 -7.85 6.50 -1.52
C ILE A 147 -9.26 5.97 -1.38
N PHE A 148 -10.15 6.80 -0.82
CA PHE A 148 -11.56 6.46 -0.67
C PHE A 148 -12.35 7.14 -1.78
N VAL A 149 -13.14 6.38 -2.51
CA VAL A 149 -13.98 6.88 -3.60
C VAL A 149 -15.43 6.55 -3.30
N GLU A 150 -16.30 7.57 -3.25
CA GLU A 150 -17.73 7.37 -3.03
C GLU A 150 -18.36 6.62 -4.21
N ILE A 151 -19.04 5.53 -3.88
CA ILE A 151 -19.86 4.78 -4.83
C ILE A 151 -21.12 5.61 -5.04
N THR A 152 -21.25 6.15 -6.25
CA THR A 152 -22.45 6.86 -6.68
C THR A 152 -23.14 6.03 -7.73
N LEU A 153 -24.46 5.86 -7.66
CA LEU A 153 -25.28 5.22 -8.71
C LEU A 153 -25.45 6.13 -9.94
N GLY A 154 -24.40 6.87 -10.27
CA GLY A 154 -24.38 7.91 -11.28
C GLY A 154 -23.62 7.50 -12.53
N LYS A 155 -23.55 8.42 -13.50
CA LYS A 155 -22.94 8.22 -14.82
C LYS A 155 -21.48 7.72 -14.78
N TYR A 156 -20.74 8.04 -13.74
CA TYR A 156 -19.30 7.79 -13.63
C TYR A 156 -18.93 6.62 -12.70
N GLN A 157 -19.93 5.83 -12.26
CA GLN A 157 -19.70 4.78 -11.26
C GLN A 157 -18.63 3.79 -11.70
N ASP A 158 -18.78 3.18 -12.88
CA ASP A 158 -17.94 2.08 -13.31
C ASP A 158 -16.48 2.50 -13.46
N GLN A 159 -16.24 3.74 -13.94
CA GLN A 159 -14.90 4.30 -14.04
C GLN A 159 -14.29 4.58 -12.67
N LEU A 160 -15.10 5.02 -11.70
CA LEU A 160 -14.65 5.28 -10.32
C LEU A 160 -14.45 4.00 -9.50
N LEU A 161 -15.12 2.90 -9.87
CA LEU A 161 -14.94 1.57 -9.30
C LEU A 161 -13.73 0.82 -9.87
N THR A 162 -13.17 1.28 -11.00
CA THR A 162 -12.06 0.62 -11.72
C THR A 162 -10.84 1.54 -11.88
N LEU A 163 -10.37 2.10 -10.76
CA LEU A 163 -9.25 3.03 -10.74
C LEU A 163 -7.87 2.40 -10.55
N GLU A 164 -7.78 1.08 -10.35
CA GLU A 164 -6.56 0.36 -9.96
C GLU A 164 -5.36 0.77 -10.84
N ARG A 165 -5.47 0.50 -12.15
CA ARG A 165 -4.39 0.77 -13.11
C ARG A 165 -4.05 2.25 -13.24
N LYS A 166 -5.04 3.13 -13.10
CA LYS A 166 -4.83 4.60 -13.18
C LYS A 166 -4.10 5.13 -11.95
N LEU A 167 -4.41 4.58 -10.78
CA LEU A 167 -3.74 4.94 -9.52
C LEU A 167 -2.30 4.42 -9.53
N GLU A 168 -2.09 3.17 -9.91
CA GLU A 168 -0.76 2.55 -9.96
C GLU A 168 0.19 3.31 -10.89
N SER A 169 -0.23 3.53 -12.14
CA SER A 169 0.57 4.25 -13.14
C SER A 169 0.69 5.75 -12.85
N GLY A 170 -0.39 6.40 -12.36
CA GLY A 170 -0.41 7.85 -12.15
C GLY A 170 0.32 8.32 -10.90
N LEU A 171 0.31 7.51 -9.84
CA LEU A 171 0.96 7.80 -8.57
C LEU A 171 2.29 7.05 -8.36
N TYR A 172 2.62 6.10 -9.24
CA TYR A 172 3.81 5.26 -9.15
C TYR A 172 3.84 4.48 -7.82
N CYS A 173 2.81 3.67 -7.64
CA CYS A 173 2.57 2.83 -6.46
C CYS A 173 1.94 1.50 -6.90
N GLU A 174 1.90 0.52 -6.01
CA GLU A 174 1.31 -0.80 -6.26
C GLU A 174 0.04 -0.97 -5.43
N LEU A 175 -1.03 -1.49 -6.04
CA LEU A 175 -2.26 -1.77 -5.30
C LEU A 175 -2.02 -2.98 -4.38
N VAL A 176 -2.24 -2.79 -3.07
CA VAL A 176 -2.17 -3.85 -2.07
C VAL A 176 -3.55 -4.47 -1.86
N GLU A 177 -4.57 -3.61 -1.76
CA GLU A 177 -5.90 -4.03 -1.34
C GLU A 177 -6.97 -3.12 -1.92
N LYS A 178 -8.13 -3.71 -2.26
CA LYS A 178 -9.34 -3.02 -2.66
C LYS A 178 -10.51 -3.54 -1.83
N GLU A 179 -11.06 -2.69 -0.98
CA GLU A 179 -12.20 -3.05 -0.14
C GLU A 179 -13.43 -2.20 -0.46
N LEU A 180 -14.61 -2.81 -0.32
CA LEU A 180 -15.91 -2.13 -0.39
C LEU A 180 -16.41 -1.89 1.04
N GLN A 181 -16.51 -0.63 1.44
CA GLN A 181 -16.95 -0.22 2.79
C GLN A 181 -18.03 0.86 2.72
N ASP A 182 -19.23 0.61 3.25
CA ASP A 182 -20.28 1.62 3.53
C ASP A 182 -20.42 2.74 2.46
N SER A 183 -20.71 2.34 1.22
CA SER A 183 -20.85 3.22 0.04
C SER A 183 -19.54 3.87 -0.47
N PHE A 184 -18.38 3.35 -0.10
CA PHE A 184 -17.08 3.74 -0.61
C PHE A 184 -16.28 2.51 -1.06
N VAL A 185 -15.41 2.72 -2.05
CA VAL A 185 -14.29 1.81 -2.33
C VAL A 185 -13.05 2.41 -1.70
N GLU A 186 -12.33 1.63 -0.89
CA GLU A 186 -11.00 1.94 -0.39
C GLU A 186 -9.95 1.24 -1.26
N TYR A 187 -9.07 2.03 -1.86
CA TYR A 187 -7.85 1.53 -2.50
C TYR A 187 -6.67 1.78 -1.57
N THR A 188 -6.05 0.71 -1.08
CA THR A 188 -4.81 0.76 -0.31
C THR A 188 -3.65 0.47 -1.24
N LEU A 189 -2.75 1.45 -1.43
CA LEU A 189 -1.61 1.35 -2.33
C LEU A 189 -0.29 1.50 -1.57
N LEU A 190 0.68 0.66 -1.88
CA LEU A 190 2.03 0.72 -1.35
C LEU A 190 2.82 1.78 -2.11
N TYR A 191 3.24 2.82 -1.40
CA TYR A 191 4.00 3.93 -1.95
C TYR A 191 5.50 3.72 -1.73
N ASP A 192 6.31 4.03 -2.76
CA ASP A 192 7.78 3.99 -2.70
C ASP A 192 8.32 2.63 -2.22
N THR A 193 8.14 1.62 -3.07
CA THR A 193 8.58 0.25 -2.79
C THR A 193 10.07 0.17 -2.53
N ILE A 194 10.89 1.01 -3.18
CA ILE A 194 12.34 1.02 -3.02
C ILE A 194 12.74 1.57 -1.65
N ALA A 195 12.22 2.73 -1.24
CA ALA A 195 12.58 3.31 0.07
C ALA A 195 12.05 2.49 1.26
N ASN A 196 10.99 1.70 1.02
CA ASN A 196 10.39 0.82 2.02
C ASN A 196 11.03 -0.57 2.09
N ARG A 197 11.98 -0.90 1.20
CA ARG A 197 12.76 -2.14 1.33
C ARG A 197 13.49 -2.17 2.66
N ILE A 198 13.53 -3.37 3.22
CA ILE A 198 14.32 -3.72 4.39
C ILE A 198 15.43 -4.68 3.96
N SER A 199 16.51 -4.74 4.72
CA SER A 199 17.53 -5.77 4.51
C SER A 199 16.99 -7.15 4.90
N ILE A 200 17.63 -8.21 4.42
CA ILE A 200 17.23 -9.60 4.70
C ILE A 200 17.24 -9.86 6.21
N ASP A 201 18.29 -9.36 6.89
CA ASP A 201 18.49 -9.39 8.34
C ASP A 201 17.39 -8.66 9.14
N GLU A 202 16.70 -7.68 8.55
CA GLU A 202 15.56 -6.98 9.16
C GLU A 202 14.22 -7.74 9.01
N VAL A 203 14.17 -8.77 8.16
CA VAL A 203 13.00 -9.64 8.01
C VAL A 203 12.92 -10.55 9.23
N THR A 204 11.92 -10.29 10.06
CA THR A 204 11.72 -10.99 11.34
C THR A 204 10.29 -11.47 11.46
N VAL A 205 10.13 -12.58 12.17
CA VAL A 205 8.84 -13.20 12.46
C VAL A 205 8.53 -13.03 13.93
N TYR A 206 7.34 -12.53 14.23
CA TYR A 206 6.85 -12.38 15.59
C TYR A 206 5.33 -12.55 15.60
N GLU A 207 4.81 -13.26 16.60
CA GLU A 207 3.35 -13.42 16.84
C GLU A 207 2.53 -13.72 15.57
N GLY A 208 2.95 -14.71 14.78
CA GLY A 208 2.19 -15.10 13.58
C GLY A 208 2.30 -14.12 12.40
N LYS A 209 3.28 -13.21 12.41
CA LYS A 209 3.49 -12.18 11.39
C LYS A 209 4.95 -12.11 10.96
N MET A 210 5.17 -12.01 9.65
CA MET A 210 6.47 -11.77 9.06
C MET A 210 6.53 -10.34 8.52
N LYS A 211 7.56 -9.58 8.90
CA LYS A 211 7.80 -8.25 8.34
C LYS A 211 8.52 -8.37 6.99
N LEU A 212 7.83 -8.06 5.90
CA LEU A 212 8.38 -8.14 4.54
C LEU A 212 9.00 -6.81 4.08
N MET A 213 8.45 -5.69 4.55
CA MET A 213 8.94 -4.33 4.29
C MET A 213 8.68 -3.45 5.52
N LYS A 214 9.15 -2.19 5.52
CA LYS A 214 8.96 -1.28 6.68
C LYS A 214 7.50 -1.22 7.17
N ASN A 215 6.56 -1.27 6.22
CA ASN A 215 5.13 -1.13 6.48
C ASN A 215 4.28 -2.26 5.86
N LEU A 216 4.91 -3.36 5.45
CA LEU A 216 4.21 -4.53 4.88
C LEU A 216 4.50 -5.75 5.74
N TYR A 217 3.42 -6.39 6.20
CA TYR A 217 3.49 -7.57 7.06
C TYR A 217 2.64 -8.67 6.45
N TRP A 218 3.20 -9.87 6.32
CA TRP A 218 2.44 -11.07 6.06
C TRP A 218 1.99 -11.68 7.39
N SER A 219 0.69 -11.57 7.70
CA SER A 219 0.11 -12.13 8.92
C SER A 219 -0.43 -13.53 8.65
N PHE A 220 0.44 -14.54 8.70
CA PHE A 220 0.09 -15.93 8.37
C PHE A 220 -0.91 -16.57 9.34
N ASP A 221 -1.11 -16.05 10.55
CA ASP A 221 -2.22 -16.51 11.40
C ASP A 221 -3.61 -16.12 10.88
N SER A 222 -3.67 -15.09 10.03
CA SER A 222 -4.91 -14.56 9.44
C SER A 222 -5.07 -14.99 7.99
N LEU A 223 -4.03 -14.76 7.17
CA LEU A 223 -3.97 -15.11 5.75
C LEU A 223 -2.81 -16.11 5.54
N PRO A 224 -3.04 -17.40 5.83
CA PRO A 224 -2.00 -18.39 6.11
C PRO A 224 -1.18 -18.85 4.93
N HIS A 225 -1.78 -18.86 3.75
CA HIS A 225 -1.10 -19.35 2.55
C HIS A 225 -0.53 -18.16 1.79
N MET A 226 0.60 -18.36 1.10
CA MET A 226 1.24 -17.36 0.25
C MET A 226 1.40 -17.91 -1.16
N LEU A 227 1.07 -17.10 -2.15
CA LEU A 227 1.37 -17.33 -3.56
C LEU A 227 2.38 -16.28 -4.02
N ILE A 228 3.56 -16.73 -4.47
CA ILE A 228 4.63 -15.89 -4.99
C ILE A 228 4.67 -16.09 -6.51
N ALA A 229 4.42 -15.02 -7.27
CA ALA A 229 4.43 -15.06 -8.73
C ALA A 229 5.45 -14.06 -9.28
N GLY A 230 6.41 -14.50 -10.08
CA GLY A 230 7.41 -13.58 -10.65
C GLY A 230 8.21 -14.18 -11.81
N GLY A 231 8.49 -13.37 -12.83
CA GLY A 231 9.28 -13.80 -13.98
C GLY A 231 10.73 -14.15 -13.63
N THR A 232 11.42 -14.84 -14.54
CA THR A 232 12.85 -15.16 -14.39
C THR A 232 13.67 -13.90 -14.15
N GLY A 233 14.56 -13.92 -13.15
CA GLY A 233 15.35 -12.76 -12.75
C GLY A 233 14.60 -11.73 -11.89
N GLY A 234 13.32 -11.95 -11.57
CA GLY A 234 12.50 -11.07 -10.74
C GLY A 234 12.80 -11.14 -9.22
N GLY A 235 13.76 -11.95 -8.80
CA GLY A 235 14.12 -12.10 -7.38
C GLY A 235 13.26 -13.10 -6.59
N LYS A 236 12.40 -13.90 -7.25
CA LYS A 236 11.56 -14.94 -6.65
C LYS A 236 12.34 -15.86 -5.70
N THR A 237 13.44 -16.44 -6.17
CA THR A 237 14.29 -17.33 -5.37
C THR A 237 14.88 -16.63 -4.15
N TYR A 238 15.41 -15.41 -4.31
CA TYR A 238 15.94 -14.62 -3.20
C TYR A 238 14.88 -14.30 -2.15
N PHE A 239 13.65 -14.01 -2.59
CA PHE A 239 12.53 -13.77 -1.68
C PHE A 239 12.16 -15.04 -0.90
N ILE A 240 12.08 -16.21 -1.56
CA ILE A 240 11.83 -17.49 -0.89
C ILE A 240 12.92 -17.80 0.14
N LEU A 241 14.20 -17.61 -0.23
CA LEU A 241 15.33 -17.79 0.70
C LEU A 241 15.24 -16.86 1.91
N THR A 242 14.78 -15.62 1.71
CA THR A 242 14.56 -14.66 2.79
C THR A 242 13.43 -15.10 3.73
N VAL A 243 12.34 -15.65 3.17
CA VAL A 243 11.24 -16.24 3.95
C VAL A 243 11.73 -17.43 4.77
N ILE A 244 12.51 -18.33 4.17
CA ILE A 244 13.13 -19.48 4.84
C ILE A 244 14.04 -19.02 5.99
N GLU A 245 14.96 -18.10 5.72
CA GLU A 245 15.92 -17.58 6.71
C GLU A 245 15.23 -16.92 7.90
N ALA A 246 14.14 -16.18 7.65
CA ALA A 246 13.33 -15.58 8.72
C ALA A 246 12.56 -16.62 9.55
N LEU A 247 12.05 -17.69 8.92
CA LEU A 247 11.32 -18.76 9.62
C LEU A 247 12.25 -19.68 10.42
N LEU A 248 13.48 -19.94 9.94
CA LEU A 248 14.49 -20.72 10.66
C LEU A 248 14.91 -20.08 11.99
N LYS A 249 14.68 -18.77 12.15
CA LYS A 249 14.89 -18.05 13.42
C LYS A 249 13.76 -18.27 14.44
N THR A 250 12.77 -19.11 14.11
CA THR A 250 11.61 -19.44 14.95
C THR A 250 11.52 -20.94 15.19
N GLU A 251 10.51 -21.39 15.96
CA GLU A 251 10.23 -22.82 16.16
C GLU A 251 9.50 -23.48 14.97
N ALA A 252 9.43 -22.82 13.82
CA ALA A 252 8.73 -23.33 12.64
C ALA A 252 9.41 -24.57 12.06
N GLU A 253 8.61 -25.58 11.70
CA GLU A 253 9.07 -26.74 10.94
C GLU A 253 8.87 -26.47 9.44
N LEU A 254 9.94 -26.63 8.66
CA LEU A 254 9.95 -26.30 7.22
C LEU A 254 10.09 -27.56 6.37
N PHE A 255 9.33 -27.61 5.29
CA PHE A 255 9.38 -28.62 4.24
C PHE A 255 9.55 -27.91 2.90
N ILE A 256 10.64 -28.18 2.18
CA ILE A 256 10.99 -27.46 0.96
C ILE A 256 10.88 -28.42 -0.22
N LEU A 257 10.13 -28.01 -1.24
CA LEU A 257 9.92 -28.76 -2.47
C LEU A 257 10.49 -27.95 -3.64
N ASP A 258 11.49 -28.50 -4.33
CA ASP A 258 12.11 -27.88 -5.51
C ASP A 258 12.16 -28.87 -6.69
N PRO A 259 11.10 -28.94 -7.51
CA PRO A 259 11.02 -29.87 -8.64
C PRO A 259 12.02 -29.55 -9.76
N LYS A 260 12.68 -28.38 -9.72
CA LYS A 260 13.70 -28.00 -10.70
C LYS A 260 15.11 -28.41 -10.29
N ASN A 261 15.29 -28.88 -9.05
CA ASN A 261 16.61 -29.20 -8.49
C ASN A 261 17.62 -28.05 -8.72
N ALA A 262 17.22 -26.85 -8.30
CA ALA A 262 17.95 -25.60 -8.49
C ALA A 262 18.46 -25.09 -7.12
N ASP A 263 18.47 -23.77 -6.93
CA ASP A 263 19.07 -23.11 -5.77
C ASP A 263 18.51 -23.57 -4.41
N LEU A 264 17.25 -24.03 -4.35
CA LEU A 264 16.62 -24.48 -3.10
C LEU A 264 16.98 -25.92 -2.75
N ALA A 265 17.27 -26.77 -3.74
CA ALA A 265 17.68 -28.15 -3.50
C ALA A 265 19.04 -28.23 -2.78
N ASP A 266 19.92 -27.25 -2.98
CA ASP A 266 21.21 -27.14 -2.29
C ASP A 266 21.08 -26.98 -0.77
N LEU A 267 19.92 -26.52 -0.28
CA LEU A 267 19.61 -26.43 1.15
C LEU A 267 19.56 -27.81 1.83
N ASN A 268 19.46 -28.91 1.07
CA ASN A 268 19.52 -30.27 1.59
C ASN A 268 20.85 -30.57 2.33
N THR A 269 21.89 -29.77 2.08
CA THR A 269 23.18 -29.88 2.79
C THR A 269 23.10 -29.42 4.25
N ILE A 270 22.08 -28.63 4.60
CA ILE A 270 21.91 -28.01 5.92
C ILE A 270 20.55 -28.29 6.56
N MET A 271 19.61 -28.88 5.81
CA MET A 271 18.25 -29.18 6.26
C MET A 271 17.79 -30.53 5.68
N ASP A 272 17.21 -31.39 6.52
CA ASP A 272 16.81 -32.74 6.09
C ASP A 272 15.52 -32.78 5.25
N ASN A 273 14.65 -31.77 5.38
CA ASN A 273 13.32 -31.75 4.76
C ASN A 273 13.31 -31.03 3.39
N VAL A 274 14.26 -31.35 2.52
CA VAL A 274 14.37 -30.75 1.17
C VAL A 274 14.23 -31.83 0.11
N PHE A 275 13.19 -31.73 -0.71
CA PHE A 275 12.81 -32.76 -1.68
C PHE A 275 12.74 -32.18 -3.10
N TYR A 276 13.32 -32.91 -4.06
CA TYR A 276 13.37 -32.49 -5.47
C TYR A 276 12.92 -33.59 -6.44
N GLN A 277 12.94 -34.87 -6.03
CA GLN A 277 12.47 -35.96 -6.87
C GLN A 277 10.94 -36.06 -6.85
N LYS A 278 10.33 -36.46 -7.97
CA LYS A 278 8.87 -36.53 -8.12
C LYS A 278 8.21 -37.35 -7.00
N GLU A 279 8.73 -38.54 -6.73
CA GLU A 279 8.17 -39.48 -5.77
C GLU A 279 8.34 -38.99 -4.32
N GLU A 280 9.48 -38.38 -4.02
CA GLU A 280 9.78 -37.78 -2.71
C GLU A 280 8.88 -36.57 -2.43
N ILE A 281 8.69 -35.69 -3.43
CA ILE A 281 7.78 -34.54 -3.33
C ILE A 281 6.35 -35.02 -3.07
N ALA A 282 5.86 -36.01 -3.82
CA ALA A 282 4.53 -36.56 -3.63
C ALA A 282 4.35 -37.15 -2.22
N THR A 283 5.35 -37.89 -1.74
CA THR A 283 5.36 -38.48 -0.39
C THR A 283 5.38 -37.40 0.69
N CYS A 284 6.20 -36.37 0.53
CA CYS A 284 6.25 -35.25 1.47
C CYS A 284 4.91 -34.51 1.58
N ILE A 285 4.20 -34.30 0.46
CA ILE A 285 2.86 -33.67 0.48
C ILE A 285 1.86 -34.54 1.25
N ASP A 286 1.95 -35.85 1.07
CA ASP A 286 1.09 -36.81 1.75
C ASP A 286 1.35 -36.83 3.25
N ASP A 287 2.61 -36.90 3.66
CA ASP A 287 3.03 -36.84 5.06
C ASP A 287 2.64 -35.52 5.71
N PHE A 288 2.81 -34.40 5.01
CA PHE A 288 2.41 -33.08 5.50
C PHE A 288 0.89 -32.99 5.73
N TYR A 289 0.09 -33.55 4.81
CA TYR A 289 -1.36 -33.65 4.95
C TYR A 289 -1.77 -34.54 6.14
N GLU A 290 -1.19 -35.73 6.28
CA GLU A 290 -1.50 -36.64 7.39
C GLU A 290 -1.12 -36.05 8.75
N ARG A 291 0.06 -35.39 8.85
CA ARG A 291 0.47 -34.64 10.05
C ARG A 291 -0.54 -33.54 10.41
N MET A 292 -1.05 -32.80 9.43
CA MET A 292 -2.09 -31.79 9.65
C MET A 292 -3.38 -32.42 10.19
N MET A 293 -3.81 -33.53 9.60
CA MET A 293 -5.04 -34.23 10.02
C MET A 293 -4.90 -34.82 11.43
N ALA A 294 -3.76 -35.42 11.75
CA ALA A 294 -3.45 -35.92 13.08
C ALA A 294 -3.45 -34.78 14.11
N ARG A 295 -2.75 -33.66 13.83
CA ARG A 295 -2.74 -32.50 14.73
C ARG A 295 -4.14 -31.92 14.94
N ASN A 296 -4.96 -31.82 13.90
CA ASN A 296 -6.35 -31.38 14.03
C ASN A 296 -7.18 -32.24 14.99
N GLN A 297 -6.91 -33.54 15.05
CA GLN A 297 -7.55 -34.46 16.00
C GLN A 297 -6.98 -34.30 17.40
N GLU A 298 -5.66 -34.26 17.53
CA GLU A 298 -4.96 -34.10 18.81
C GLU A 298 -5.32 -32.79 19.51
N MET A 299 -5.38 -31.69 18.76
CA MET A 299 -5.77 -30.37 19.28
C MET A 299 -7.12 -30.41 20.00
N LYS A 300 -8.10 -31.15 19.48
CA LYS A 300 -9.43 -31.27 20.11
C LYS A 300 -9.39 -32.02 21.43
N ASN A 301 -8.39 -32.86 21.63
CA ASN A 301 -8.20 -33.66 22.84
C ASN A 301 -7.32 -32.94 23.89
N MET A 302 -6.72 -31.79 23.55
CA MET A 302 -5.88 -31.04 24.48
C MET A 302 -6.73 -30.39 25.59
N PRO A 303 -6.25 -30.39 26.85
CA PRO A 303 -7.01 -29.88 27.99
C PRO A 303 -7.32 -28.37 27.89
N ASN A 304 -6.46 -27.62 27.19
CA ASN A 304 -6.61 -26.18 26.99
C ASN A 304 -7.33 -25.83 25.67
N TYR A 305 -7.92 -26.82 24.98
CA TYR A 305 -8.62 -26.57 23.72
C TYR A 305 -9.80 -25.62 23.91
N LYS A 306 -9.88 -24.62 23.04
CA LYS A 306 -10.98 -23.67 22.99
C LYS A 306 -11.41 -23.47 21.55
N THR A 307 -12.69 -23.68 21.28
CA THR A 307 -13.27 -23.50 19.95
C THR A 307 -13.03 -22.07 19.45
N GLY A 308 -12.46 -21.95 18.25
CA GLY A 308 -12.17 -20.68 17.60
C GLY A 308 -10.74 -20.16 17.79
N GLU A 309 -9.97 -20.74 18.72
CA GLU A 309 -8.53 -20.47 18.85
C GLU A 309 -7.72 -21.35 17.88
N ASN A 310 -6.46 -20.97 17.61
CA ASN A 310 -5.56 -21.65 16.67
C ASN A 310 -4.38 -22.34 17.37
N TYR A 311 -3.51 -22.97 16.58
CA TYR A 311 -2.28 -23.64 17.02
C TYR A 311 -1.41 -22.77 17.95
N ALA A 312 -1.30 -21.45 17.68
CA ALA A 312 -0.49 -20.53 18.46
C ALA A 312 -1.02 -20.37 19.90
N TYR A 313 -2.34 -20.37 20.10
CA TYR A 313 -2.95 -20.35 21.44
C TYR A 313 -2.59 -21.59 22.27
N LEU A 314 -2.42 -22.74 21.60
CA LEU A 314 -2.00 -23.99 22.22
C LEU A 314 -0.47 -24.13 22.35
N GLY A 315 0.30 -23.12 21.94
CA GLY A 315 1.76 -23.14 21.98
C GLY A 315 2.39 -24.16 21.03
N LEU A 316 1.71 -24.50 19.93
CA LEU A 316 2.21 -25.43 18.94
C LEU A 316 3.06 -24.70 17.90
N ALA A 317 4.08 -25.38 17.38
CA ALA A 317 4.94 -24.86 16.33
C ALA A 317 4.21 -24.82 14.96
N PRO A 318 4.33 -23.72 14.19
CA PRO A 318 3.82 -23.66 12.82
C PRO A 318 4.64 -24.58 11.89
N ASN A 319 3.99 -25.09 10.85
CA ASN A 319 4.55 -25.98 9.84
C ASN A 319 4.36 -25.34 8.47
N PHE A 320 5.43 -25.18 7.68
CA PHE A 320 5.37 -24.57 6.36
C PHE A 320 5.83 -25.54 5.29
N LEU A 321 4.99 -25.73 4.27
CA LEU A 321 5.35 -26.38 3.02
C LEU A 321 5.64 -25.32 1.97
N ILE A 322 6.92 -25.16 1.64
CA ILE A 322 7.43 -24.20 0.68
C ILE A 322 7.67 -24.92 -0.63
N PHE A 323 6.89 -24.60 -1.65
CA PHE A 323 6.87 -25.27 -2.93
C PHE A 323 7.31 -24.32 -4.04
N ASP A 324 8.58 -24.40 -4.46
CA ASP A 324 9.02 -23.66 -5.63
C ASP A 324 8.56 -24.31 -6.93
N GLU A 325 8.23 -23.47 -7.89
CA GLU A 325 7.70 -23.82 -9.19
C GLU A 325 6.72 -25.00 -9.17
N TYR A 326 5.68 -24.92 -8.34
CA TYR A 326 4.72 -26.01 -8.19
C TYR A 326 4.07 -26.43 -9.52
N VAL A 327 3.99 -25.49 -10.48
CA VAL A 327 3.50 -25.74 -11.85
C VAL A 327 4.39 -26.75 -12.58
N ALA A 328 5.72 -26.64 -12.46
CA ALA A 328 6.64 -27.58 -13.10
C ALA A 328 6.48 -29.00 -12.56
N PHE A 329 6.21 -29.14 -11.26
CA PHE A 329 5.88 -30.45 -10.69
C PHE A 329 4.60 -31.03 -11.28
N PHE A 330 3.52 -30.23 -11.39
CA PHE A 330 2.27 -30.70 -11.98
C PHE A 330 2.38 -31.13 -13.44
N GLU A 331 3.31 -30.55 -14.21
CA GLU A 331 3.61 -30.97 -15.58
C GLU A 331 4.27 -32.36 -15.65
N MET A 332 4.92 -32.81 -14.57
CA MET A 332 5.53 -34.14 -14.46
C MET A 332 4.55 -35.23 -14.01
N LEU A 333 3.32 -34.85 -13.63
CA LEU A 333 2.30 -35.76 -13.10
C LEU A 333 1.32 -36.21 -14.18
N THR A 334 0.80 -37.42 -14.02
CA THR A 334 -0.40 -37.85 -14.74
C THR A 334 -1.63 -37.10 -14.23
N THR A 335 -2.70 -37.05 -15.02
CA THR A 335 -3.96 -36.38 -14.62
C THR A 335 -4.51 -36.91 -13.30
N LYS A 336 -4.40 -38.22 -13.04
CA LYS A 336 -4.87 -38.85 -11.80
C LYS A 336 -4.02 -38.42 -10.59
N GLU A 337 -2.70 -38.43 -10.73
CA GLU A 337 -1.76 -37.96 -9.70
C GLU A 337 -1.98 -36.47 -9.38
N SER A 338 -2.09 -35.65 -10.43
CA SER A 338 -2.35 -34.21 -10.28
C SER A 338 -3.64 -33.93 -9.52
N MET A 339 -4.75 -34.61 -9.84
CA MET A 339 -6.01 -34.45 -9.09
C MET A 339 -5.89 -34.87 -7.63
N ALA A 340 -5.17 -35.95 -7.33
CA ALA A 340 -4.97 -36.43 -5.96
C ALA A 340 -4.18 -35.41 -5.11
N ILE A 341 -3.07 -34.89 -5.66
CA ILE A 341 -2.24 -33.89 -4.98
C ILE A 341 -2.99 -32.56 -4.82
N LEU A 342 -3.68 -32.10 -5.87
CA LEU A 342 -4.50 -30.88 -5.78
C LEU A 342 -5.58 -30.98 -4.70
N ASN A 343 -6.21 -32.14 -4.54
CA ASN A 343 -7.20 -32.33 -3.47
C ASN A 343 -6.57 -32.22 -2.07
N LYS A 344 -5.37 -32.77 -1.87
CA LYS A 344 -4.63 -32.64 -0.60
C LYS A 344 -4.23 -31.19 -0.33
N LEU A 345 -3.66 -30.50 -1.32
CA LEU A 345 -3.33 -29.07 -1.21
C LEU A 345 -4.57 -28.22 -0.88
N LYS A 346 -5.72 -28.51 -1.48
CA LYS A 346 -7.00 -27.84 -1.14
C LYS A 346 -7.40 -28.05 0.30
N GLN A 347 -7.31 -29.28 0.83
CA GLN A 347 -7.63 -29.57 2.22
C GLN A 347 -6.67 -28.86 3.18
N ILE A 348 -5.37 -28.81 2.84
CA ILE A 348 -4.38 -28.05 3.61
C ILE A 348 -4.75 -26.57 3.63
N VAL A 349 -5.13 -25.99 2.50
CA VAL A 349 -5.55 -24.59 2.41
C VAL A 349 -6.78 -24.31 3.29
N MET A 350 -7.75 -25.21 3.28
CA MET A 350 -9.00 -25.04 4.01
C MET A 350 -8.88 -25.25 5.52
N LEU A 351 -8.04 -26.19 5.98
CA LEU A 351 -7.99 -26.63 7.38
C LEU A 351 -6.69 -26.22 8.10
N GLY A 352 -5.65 -25.85 7.34
CA GLY A 352 -4.32 -25.60 7.85
C GLY A 352 -4.22 -24.40 8.79
N ARG A 353 -5.08 -23.38 8.61
CA ARG A 353 -5.10 -22.18 9.47
C ARG A 353 -5.21 -22.50 10.96
N GLN A 354 -6.12 -23.41 11.33
CA GLN A 354 -6.36 -23.73 12.74
C GLN A 354 -5.22 -24.59 13.30
N SER A 355 -4.71 -25.53 12.50
CA SER A 355 -3.65 -26.48 12.90
C SER A 355 -2.23 -25.94 12.77
N GLY A 356 -2.04 -24.77 12.17
CA GLY A 356 -0.73 -24.18 11.96
C GLY A 356 0.03 -24.82 10.80
N PHE A 357 -0.66 -25.30 9.77
CA PHE A 357 -0.07 -25.86 8.55
C PHE A 357 -0.28 -24.88 7.39
N PHE A 358 0.82 -24.38 6.84
CA PHE A 358 0.83 -23.26 5.90
C PHE A 358 1.49 -23.66 4.59
N LEU A 359 1.05 -23.04 3.50
CA LEU A 359 1.57 -23.30 2.15
C LEU A 359 2.18 -22.01 1.61
N VAL A 360 3.41 -22.12 1.08
CA VAL A 360 4.05 -21.06 0.31
C VAL A 360 4.29 -21.62 -1.08
N LEU A 361 3.42 -21.27 -2.03
CA LEU A 361 3.50 -21.73 -3.41
C LEU A 361 4.18 -20.66 -4.26
N ALA A 362 5.17 -21.04 -5.05
CA ALA A 362 5.84 -20.13 -5.96
C ALA A 362 5.73 -20.60 -7.42
N CYS A 363 5.56 -19.66 -8.34
CA CYS A 363 5.49 -19.95 -9.78
C CYS A 363 6.00 -18.77 -10.62
N GLN A 364 6.48 -19.06 -11.83
CA GLN A 364 6.86 -18.01 -12.78
C GLN A 364 5.66 -17.40 -13.50
N ARG A 365 4.65 -18.22 -13.78
CA ARG A 365 3.40 -17.82 -14.43
C ARG A 365 2.24 -18.50 -13.72
N PRO A 366 1.38 -17.76 -13.02
CA PRO A 366 0.19 -18.34 -12.41
C PRO A 366 -0.83 -18.64 -13.51
N ASP A 367 -0.91 -19.90 -13.94
CA ASP A 367 -1.96 -20.36 -14.86
C ASP A 367 -3.24 -20.69 -14.06
N ALA A 368 -4.39 -20.21 -14.54
CA ALA A 368 -5.71 -20.50 -13.96
C ALA A 368 -6.02 -22.01 -13.92
N LYS A 369 -5.35 -22.80 -14.78
CA LYS A 369 -5.50 -24.27 -14.81
C LYS A 369 -5.21 -24.94 -13.46
N TYR A 370 -4.23 -24.46 -12.70
CA TYR A 370 -3.75 -25.14 -11.48
C TYR A 370 -4.26 -24.48 -10.19
N LEU A 371 -4.69 -23.22 -10.26
CA LEU A 371 -5.30 -22.47 -9.16
C LEU A 371 -6.76 -22.10 -9.52
N GLN A 372 -7.64 -23.10 -9.60
CA GLN A 372 -9.09 -22.84 -9.73
C GLN A 372 -9.65 -22.09 -8.51
N ASP A 373 -10.77 -21.38 -8.72
CA ASP A 373 -11.44 -20.29 -7.94
C ASP A 373 -11.72 -20.49 -6.42
N GLY A 374 -10.84 -21.16 -5.66
CA GLY A 374 -10.98 -21.28 -4.21
C GLY A 374 -9.66 -21.29 -3.44
N ILE A 375 -8.55 -21.73 -4.06
CA ILE A 375 -7.22 -21.66 -3.44
C ILE A 375 -6.70 -20.23 -3.45
N ARG A 376 -6.87 -19.50 -4.58
CA ARG A 376 -6.36 -18.14 -4.73
C ARG A 376 -6.93 -17.18 -3.68
N ASP A 377 -8.21 -17.29 -3.36
CA ASP A 377 -8.89 -16.40 -2.41
C ASP A 377 -8.47 -16.65 -0.96
N GLN A 378 -7.78 -17.76 -0.68
CA GLN A 378 -7.25 -18.11 0.65
C GLN A 378 -5.74 -17.88 0.77
N CYS A 379 -5.09 -17.39 -0.30
CA CYS A 379 -3.67 -17.07 -0.34
C CYS A 379 -3.41 -15.57 -0.33
N ALA A 380 -2.48 -15.12 0.51
CA ALA A 380 -1.76 -13.86 0.32
C ALA A 380 -1.06 -13.91 -1.03
N THR A 381 -1.36 -12.96 -1.92
CA THR A 381 -0.70 -12.91 -3.23
C THR A 381 0.44 -11.89 -3.18
N CYS A 382 1.65 -12.33 -3.51
CA CYS A 382 2.83 -11.49 -3.68
C CYS A 382 3.31 -11.57 -5.13
N PHE A 383 3.46 -10.41 -5.77
CA PHE A 383 3.93 -10.26 -7.15
C PHE A 383 5.35 -9.69 -7.19
#